data_AF-A0A8J8Q4Q9-F1
#
_entry.id   AF-A0A8J8Q4Q9-F1
#
_cell.length_a   1.000
_cell.length_b   1.000
_cell.length_c   1.000
_cell.angle_alpha   90.00
_cell.angle_beta   90.00
_cell.angle_gamma   90.00
#
_symmetry.space_group_name_H-M   'P 1'
#
loop_
_entity.id
_entity.type
_entity.pdbx_description
1 polymer ?
#
loop_
_entity_poly.entity_id
_entity_poly.type
_entity_poly.pdbx_seq_one_letter_code
_entity_poly.pdbx_strand_id
1 'polypeptide(L)'
;MSMALTHFAVGATLTTVLVTFVFSLIPYPRTVVLIGGGWAMIPDVYRLSPIAQNRLEEFHDSPWADLFWFHHTLDRLDATDSELIAAVSVVILIGVTALSEWYVYRQKVKGDGDEL
;
A
#
# COMPACT_ATOMS: atom_id res chain seq x y z
N MET A 1 -11.60 -10.67 -5.71
CA MET A 1 -10.73 -10.87 -4.52
C MET A 1 -9.30 -10.45 -4.81
N SER A 2 -8.87 -10.55 -6.07
CA SER A 2 -7.53 -10.14 -6.52
C SER A 2 -7.31 -8.64 -6.31
N MET A 3 -8.33 -7.81 -6.57
CA MET A 3 -8.26 -6.35 -6.45
C MET A 3 -7.96 -5.88 -5.03
N ALA A 4 -8.57 -6.48 -4.01
CA ALA A 4 -8.26 -6.14 -2.61
C ALA A 4 -6.77 -6.41 -2.26
N LEU A 5 -6.19 -7.50 -2.79
CA LEU A 5 -4.76 -7.76 -2.65
C LEU A 5 -3.92 -6.74 -3.43
N THR A 6 -4.33 -6.36 -4.63
CA THR A 6 -3.70 -5.30 -5.43
C THR A 6 -3.71 -3.97 -4.68
N HIS A 7 -4.85 -3.52 -4.14
CA HIS A 7 -4.98 -2.29 -3.36
C HIS A 7 -4.08 -2.32 -2.13
N PHE A 8 -4.13 -3.39 -1.36
CA PHE A 8 -3.25 -3.55 -0.20
C PHE A 8 -1.77 -3.45 -0.61
N ALA A 9 -1.37 -4.20 -1.65
CA ALA A 9 0.01 -4.26 -2.08
C ALA A 9 0.52 -2.92 -2.62
N VAL A 10 -0.28 -2.20 -3.41
CA VAL A 10 0.05 -0.86 -3.91
C VAL A 10 0.13 0.15 -2.77
N GLY A 11 -0.88 0.18 -1.89
CA GLY A 11 -0.90 1.09 -0.74
C GLY A 11 0.27 0.88 0.23
N ALA A 12 0.58 -0.38 0.53
CA ALA A 12 1.75 -0.74 1.34
C ALA A 12 3.05 -0.35 0.62
N THR A 13 3.17 -0.59 -0.69
CA THR A 13 4.37 -0.23 -1.47
C THR A 13 4.64 1.27 -1.43
N LEU A 14 3.62 2.08 -1.74
CA LEU A 14 3.75 3.53 -1.76
C LEU A 14 4.06 4.07 -0.35
N THR A 15 3.45 3.49 0.67
CA THR A 15 3.76 3.84 2.06
C THR A 15 5.20 3.47 2.41
N THR A 16 5.69 2.28 2.02
CA THR A 16 7.11 1.89 2.22
C THR A 16 8.06 2.90 1.60
N VAL A 17 7.77 3.35 0.37
CA VAL A 17 8.58 4.38 -0.30
C VAL A 17 8.58 5.68 0.49
N LEU A 18 7.40 6.15 0.92
CA LEU A 18 7.28 7.38 1.70
C LEU A 18 8.03 7.29 3.03
N VAL A 19 7.80 6.25 3.83
CA VAL A 19 8.40 6.14 5.17
C VAL A 19 9.90 5.83 5.15
N THR A 20 10.42 5.31 4.03
CA THR A 20 11.86 4.97 3.93
C THR A 20 12.66 6.09 3.30
N PHE A 21 12.17 6.64 2.19
CA PHE A 21 12.96 7.53 1.34
C PHE A 21 12.55 9.00 1.45
N VAL A 22 11.35 9.29 1.95
CA VAL A 22 10.84 10.68 2.08
C VAL A 22 10.86 11.14 3.53
N PHE A 23 10.40 10.31 4.47
CA PHE A 23 10.29 10.66 5.88
C PHE A 23 11.27 9.85 6.74
N SER A 24 12.40 10.45 7.12
CA SER A 24 13.48 9.75 7.83
C SER A 24 13.23 9.48 9.33
N LEU A 25 12.15 10.00 9.92
CA LEU A 25 11.93 10.01 11.38
C LEU A 25 10.61 9.37 11.84
N ILE A 26 10.02 8.48 11.03
CA ILE A 26 8.76 7.83 11.40
C ILE A 26 9.03 6.64 12.35
N PRO A 27 8.50 6.66 13.59
CA PRO A 27 8.58 5.50 14.47
C PRO A 27 7.71 4.36 13.94
N TYR A 28 8.16 3.12 14.16
CA TYR A 28 7.45 1.90 13.74
C TYR A 28 7.10 1.85 12.23
N PRO A 29 8.07 2.07 11.31
CA PRO A 29 7.79 2.19 9.88
C PRO A 29 7.06 0.96 9.31
N ARG A 30 7.36 -0.24 9.81
CA ARG A 30 6.66 -1.48 9.42
C ARG A 30 5.17 -1.46 9.74
N THR A 31 4.79 -0.95 10.91
CA THR A 31 3.38 -0.81 11.29
C THR A 31 2.69 0.22 10.40
N VAL A 32 3.37 1.34 10.11
CA VAL A 32 2.84 2.38 9.22
C VAL A 32 2.61 1.84 7.81
N VAL A 33 3.51 0.99 7.29
CA VAL A 33 3.32 0.31 6.00
C VAL A 33 2.07 -0.55 5.98
N LEU A 34 1.81 -1.33 7.03
CA LEU A 34 0.60 -2.15 7.15
C LEU A 34 -0.66 -1.28 7.22
N ILE A 35 -0.61 -0.17 7.96
CA ILE A 35 -1.70 0.82 7.99
C ILE A 35 -1.92 1.44 6.61
N GLY A 36 -0.85 1.71 5.86
CA GLY A 36 -0.93 2.24 4.49
C GLY A 36 -1.56 1.28 3.50
N GLY A 37 -1.25 -0.02 3.59
CA GLY A 37 -1.95 -1.07 2.85
C GLY A 37 -3.42 -1.17 3.26
N GLY A 38 -3.71 -1.14 4.56
CA GLY A 38 -5.08 -1.13 5.08
C GLY A 38 -5.88 0.11 4.66
N TRP A 39 -5.23 1.28 4.59
CA TRP A 39 -5.82 2.52 4.09
C TRP A 39 -6.32 2.33 2.65
N ALA A 40 -5.51 1.75 1.78
CA ALA A 40 -5.94 1.46 0.40
C ALA A 40 -7.17 0.54 0.30
N MET A 41 -7.41 -0.32 1.30
CA MET A 41 -8.54 -1.25 1.32
C MET A 41 -9.83 -0.66 1.92
N ILE A 42 -9.82 0.58 2.42
CA ILE A 42 -11.02 1.16 3.05
C ILE A 42 -12.23 1.17 2.11
N PRO A 43 -12.11 1.56 0.83
CA PRO A 43 -13.25 1.51 -0.09
C PRO A 43 -13.80 0.09 -0.29
N ASP A 44 -12.97 -0.95 -0.27
CA ASP A 44 -13.38 -2.37 -0.42
C ASP A 44 -14.35 -2.85 0.68
N VAL A 45 -14.45 -2.13 1.80
CA VAL A 45 -15.31 -2.50 2.95
C VAL A 45 -16.79 -2.59 2.59
N TYR A 46 -17.25 -1.97 1.49
CA TYR A 46 -18.63 -2.14 1.00
C TYR A 46 -19.03 -3.61 0.84
N ARG A 47 -18.08 -4.48 0.45
CA ARG A 47 -18.29 -5.92 0.30
C ARG A 47 -18.58 -6.65 1.60
N LEU A 48 -18.22 -6.04 2.74
CA LEU A 48 -18.38 -6.62 4.08
C LEU A 48 -19.55 -6.01 4.86
N SER A 49 -20.14 -4.91 4.39
CA SER A 49 -21.15 -4.14 5.13
C SER A 49 -22.57 -4.62 4.82
N PRO A 50 -23.31 -5.19 5.79
CA PRO A 50 -24.69 -5.62 5.58
C PRO A 50 -25.72 -4.48 5.69
N ILE A 51 -25.32 -3.29 6.15
CA ILE A 51 -26.26 -2.21 6.54
C ILE A 51 -26.15 -0.99 5.59
N ALA A 52 -24.98 -0.74 5.01
CA ALA A 52 -24.71 0.47 4.23
C ALA A 52 -24.10 0.19 2.84
N GLN A 53 -24.29 -1.03 2.31
CA GLN A 53 -23.65 -1.50 1.07
C GLN A 53 -23.76 -0.47 -0.07
N ASN A 54 -24.98 -0.03 -0.43
CA ASN A 54 -25.19 0.89 -1.55
C ASN A 54 -24.44 2.22 -1.40
N ARG A 55 -24.42 2.82 -0.20
CA ARG A 55 -23.72 4.10 0.02
C ARG A 55 -22.21 3.94 -0.03
N LEU A 56 -21.70 2.80 0.44
CA LEU A 56 -20.27 2.50 0.42
C LEU A 56 -19.80 2.12 -0.99
N GLU A 57 -20.65 1.46 -1.76
CA GLU A 57 -20.41 1.16 -3.18
C GLU A 57 -20.42 2.45 -4.02
N GLU A 58 -21.38 3.35 -3.81
CA GLU A 58 -21.37 4.68 -4.43
C GLU A 58 -20.10 5.48 -4.13
N PHE A 59 -19.58 5.35 -2.90
CA PHE A 59 -18.32 5.97 -2.52
C PHE A 59 -17.11 5.32 -3.19
N HIS A 60 -17.06 3.98 -3.19
CA HIS A 60 -16.04 3.18 -3.85
C HIS A 60 -15.91 3.52 -5.33
N ASP A 61 -17.03 3.64 -6.03
CA ASP A 61 -17.07 3.95 -7.46
C ASP A 61 -16.83 5.44 -7.78
N SER A 62 -16.69 6.29 -6.75
CA SER A 62 -16.48 7.72 -6.93
C SER A 62 -14.98 8.07 -7.05
N PRO A 63 -14.64 9.19 -7.70
CA PRO A 63 -13.27 9.70 -7.71
C PRO A 63 -12.70 10.00 -6.31
N TRP A 64 -13.55 10.12 -5.28
CA TRP A 64 -13.08 10.32 -3.91
C TRP A 64 -12.39 9.07 -3.33
N ALA A 65 -12.66 7.88 -3.89
CA ALA A 65 -11.93 6.68 -3.51
C ALA A 65 -10.43 6.76 -3.88
N ASP A 66 -10.03 7.65 -4.80
CA ASP A 66 -8.61 7.84 -5.15
C ASP A 66 -7.76 8.41 -3.99
N LEU A 67 -8.37 8.97 -2.93
CA LEU A 67 -7.63 9.32 -1.70
C LEU A 67 -7.05 8.09 -0.98
N PHE A 68 -7.59 6.90 -1.26
CA PHE A 68 -7.15 5.62 -0.72
C PHE A 68 -6.15 4.97 -1.67
N TRP A 69 -5.06 5.69 -1.94
CA TRP A 69 -4.00 5.25 -2.84
C TRP A 69 -4.45 4.97 -4.28
N PHE A 70 -5.22 5.90 -4.87
CA PHE A 70 -5.70 5.83 -6.25
C PHE A 70 -6.62 4.62 -6.52
N HIS A 71 -7.39 4.21 -5.50
CA HIS A 71 -8.25 3.02 -5.53
C HIS A 71 -9.13 2.93 -6.79
N HIS A 72 -9.97 3.93 -7.03
CA HIS A 72 -10.88 3.95 -8.18
C HIS A 72 -10.12 3.95 -9.52
N THR A 73 -8.96 4.60 -9.58
CA THR A 73 -8.10 4.54 -10.76
C THR A 73 -7.53 3.13 -10.99
N LEU A 74 -7.10 2.44 -9.92
CA LEU A 74 -6.59 1.07 -10.01
C LEU A 74 -7.67 0.09 -10.46
N ASP A 75 -8.89 0.21 -9.94
CA ASP A 75 -10.05 -0.59 -10.39
C ASP A 75 -10.30 -0.45 -11.89
N ARG A 76 -10.14 0.76 -12.43
CA ARG A 76 -10.32 1.00 -13.87
C ARG A 76 -9.18 0.44 -14.71
N LEU A 77 -7.97 0.36 -14.16
CA LEU A 77 -6.81 -0.23 -14.85
C LEU A 77 -6.84 -1.77 -14.80
N ASP A 78 -7.40 -2.36 -13.75
CA ASP A 78 -7.63 -3.80 -13.61
C ASP A 78 -9.12 -4.15 -13.53
N ALA A 79 -9.89 -3.74 -14.53
CA ALA A 79 -11.34 -4.00 -14.57
C ALA A 79 -11.72 -5.50 -14.56
N THR A 80 -10.75 -6.40 -14.71
CA THR A 80 -10.95 -7.85 -14.79
C THR A 80 -10.71 -8.60 -13.47
N ASP A 81 -10.32 -7.92 -12.38
CA ASP A 81 -9.92 -8.58 -11.12
C ASP A 81 -8.78 -9.59 -11.36
N SER A 82 -7.72 -9.18 -12.08
CA SER A 82 -6.67 -10.06 -12.61
C SER A 82 -5.76 -10.61 -11.52
N GLU A 83 -5.65 -11.94 -11.44
CA GLU A 83 -4.72 -12.63 -10.53
C GLU A 83 -3.25 -12.29 -10.84
N LEU A 84 -2.92 -12.09 -12.11
CA LEU A 84 -1.57 -11.70 -12.53
C LEU A 84 -1.20 -10.32 -11.98
N ILE A 85 -2.12 -9.36 -12.02
CA ILE A 85 -1.88 -8.00 -11.53
C ILE A 85 -1.68 -8.00 -10.01
N ALA A 86 -2.47 -8.78 -9.26
CA ALA A 86 -2.25 -8.94 -7.83
C ALA A 86 -0.91 -9.61 -7.53
N ALA A 87 -0.57 -10.69 -8.24
CA ALA A 87 0.71 -11.37 -8.05
C ALA A 87 1.90 -10.44 -8.32
N VAL A 88 1.86 -9.68 -9.41
CA VAL A 88 2.89 -8.68 -9.74
C VAL A 88 2.97 -7.59 -8.67
N SER A 89 1.83 -7.08 -8.20
CA SER A 89 1.77 -6.06 -7.15
C SER A 89 2.41 -6.54 -5.85
N VAL A 90 2.17 -7.80 -5.47
CA VAL A 90 2.80 -8.42 -4.29
C VAL A 90 4.31 -8.59 -4.49
N VAL A 91 4.76 -9.04 -5.67
CA VAL A 91 6.20 -9.15 -5.98
C VAL A 91 6.88 -7.77 -5.90
N ILE A 92 6.24 -6.72 -6.40
CA ILE A 92 6.73 -5.34 -6.29
C ILE A 92 6.83 -4.93 -4.82
N LEU A 93 5.81 -5.18 -4.01
CA LEU A 93 5.84 -4.88 -2.58
C LEU A 93 7.03 -5.57 -1.88
N ILE A 94 7.24 -6.86 -2.14
CA ILE A 94 8.36 -7.62 -1.59
C ILE A 94 9.69 -6.99 -2.01
N GLY A 95 9.86 -6.68 -3.30
CA GLY A 95 11.08 -6.07 -3.83
C GLY A 95 11.38 -4.71 -3.21
N VAL A 96 10.38 -3.84 -3.09
CA VAL A 96 10.53 -2.51 -2.47
C VAL A 96 10.82 -2.62 -0.98
N THR A 97 10.21 -3.59 -0.29
CA THR A 97 10.47 -3.86 1.12
C THR A 97 11.92 -4.30 1.32
N ALA A 98 12.39 -5.27 0.53
CA ALA A 98 13.78 -5.74 0.60
C ALA A 98 14.78 -4.60 0.29
N LEU A 99 14.49 -3.75 -0.70
CA LEU A 99 15.31 -2.59 -1.03
C LEU A 99 15.34 -1.57 0.13
N SER A 100 14.19 -1.31 0.76
CA SER A 100 14.07 -0.44 1.92
C SER A 100 14.90 -0.97 3.10
N GLU A 101 14.79 -2.25 3.42
CA GLU A 101 15.56 -2.88 4.49
C GLU A 101 17.07 -2.82 4.23
N TRP A 102 17.49 -3.14 3.00
CA TRP A 102 18.89 -3.03 2.57
C TRP A 102 19.41 -1.59 2.72
N TYR A 103 18.63 -0.61 2.30
CA TYR A 103 18.99 0.80 2.40
C TYR A 103 19.17 1.24 3.86
N VAL A 104 18.20 0.93 4.72
CA VAL A 104 18.26 1.25 6.16
C VAL A 104 19.45 0.56 6.82
N TYR A 105 19.72 -0.71 6.49
CA TYR A 105 20.88 -1.44 7.00
C TYR A 105 22.19 -0.76 6.62
N ARG A 106 22.34 -0.36 5.35
CA ARG A 106 23.54 0.34 4.86
C ARG A 106 23.77 1.69 5.54
N GLN A 107 22.70 2.43 5.83
CA GLN A 107 22.83 3.70 6.54
C GLN A 107 23.31 3.51 7.99
N LYS A 108 22.80 2.51 8.71
CA LYS A 108 23.24 2.20 10.07
C LYS A 108 24.73 1.84 10.12
N VAL A 109 25.16 0.93 9.25
CA VAL A 109 26.58 0.52 9.16
C VAL A 109 27.50 1.70 8.85
N LYS A 110 27.06 2.63 8.00
CA LYS A 110 27.84 3.84 7.72
C LYS A 110 27.94 4.75 8.95
N GLY A 111 26.82 4.97 9.65
CA GLY A 111 26.79 5.79 10.86
C GLY A 111 27.72 5.28 11.95
N ASP A 112 27.70 3.98 12.23
CA ASP A 112 28.56 3.35 13.25
C ASP A 112 30.06 3.43 12.90
N GLY A 113 30.40 3.48 11.60
CA GLY A 113 31.78 3.59 11.13
C GLY A 113 32.35 5.01 11.17
N ASP A 114 31.49 6.03 11.20
CA ASP A 114 31.90 7.45 11.30
C ASP A 114 32.14 7.88 12.77
N GLU A 115 31.76 7.05 13.77
CA GLU A 115 31.93 7.30 15.21
C GLU A 115 33.21 6.66 15.83
N LEU A 116 34.04 5.96 15.05
CA LEU A 116 35.31 5.33 15.48
C LEU A 116 36.55 6.10 15.01
#